data_AF-A0A853CPK5-F1
#
_entry.id   AF-A0A853CPK5-F1
#
_cell.length_a   1.000
_cell.length_b   1.000
_cell.length_c   1.000
_cell.angle_alpha   90.00
_cell.angle_beta   90.00
_cell.angle_gamma   90.00
#
_symmetry.space_group_name_H-M   'P 1'
#
loop_
_entity.id
_entity.type
_entity.pdbx_description
1 polymer ?
#
loop_
_entity_poly.entity_id
_entity_poly.type
_entity_poly.pdbx_seq_one_letter_code
_entity_poly.pdbx_strand_id
1 'polypeptide(L)'
;MTHCATERIQAVEARRIELDAEVPFAQLRRAFEEQVPELDLRLQRGLLDQRADWSTLTRMLEGPATHGLVRFWTGDPSAVMRVGGVDTASVGYLVGDYATAARMYRHDAGALLYAPLRVELHAARGGRTVLSVEQPSAPLRGFGNNKITQAGYELDRKLGDLLEDLGLPRPSVLRV
;
A
#
# COMPACT_ATOMS: atom_id res chain seq x y z
N MET A 1 -15.61 28.38 15.14
CA MET A 1 -14.46 28.17 16.04
C MET A 1 -13.23 28.11 15.17
N THR A 2 -12.19 28.89 15.48
CA THR A 2 -10.94 28.91 14.69
C THR A 2 -9.87 28.16 15.47
N HIS A 3 -9.24 27.18 14.83
CA HIS A 3 -8.12 26.46 15.42
C HIS A 3 -6.81 27.19 15.07
N CYS A 4 -5.94 27.43 16.05
CA CYS A 4 -4.60 27.99 15.81
C CYS A 4 -3.65 26.91 15.30
N ALA A 5 -2.84 27.22 14.29
CA ALA A 5 -1.85 26.32 13.72
C ALA A 5 -0.58 27.06 13.30
N THR A 6 0.53 26.33 13.21
CA THR A 6 1.80 26.80 12.62
C THR A 6 2.14 25.91 11.44
N GLU A 7 2.59 26.52 10.34
CA GLU A 7 2.90 25.81 9.11
C GLU A 7 4.34 25.32 9.08
N ARG A 8 4.53 24.13 8.50
CA ARG A 8 5.83 23.64 8.04
C ARG A 8 5.63 22.94 6.70
N ILE A 9 6.38 23.36 5.68
CA ILE A 9 6.38 22.73 4.36
C ILE A 9 7.73 22.06 4.15
N GLN A 10 7.71 20.80 3.73
CA GLN A 10 8.90 20.03 3.37
C GLN A 10 8.70 19.45 1.97
N ALA A 11 9.64 19.74 1.06
CA ALA A 11 9.69 19.06 -0.23
C ALA A 11 10.17 17.62 -0.02
N VAL A 12 9.53 16.68 -0.72
CA VAL A 12 9.82 15.24 -0.63
C VAL A 12 9.99 14.69 -2.04
N GLU A 13 11.07 13.94 -2.28
CA GLU A 13 11.25 13.21 -3.53
C GLU A 13 10.32 11.99 -3.54
N ALA A 14 9.54 11.84 -4.61
CA ALA A 14 8.70 10.67 -4.85
C ALA A 14 9.01 10.11 -6.23
N ARG A 15 8.90 8.78 -6.36
CA ARG A 15 9.07 8.07 -7.63
C ARG A 15 7.82 7.25 -7.88
N ARG A 16 7.01 7.68 -8.85
CA ARG A 16 5.86 6.90 -9.31
C ARG A 16 6.33 5.80 -10.24
N ILE A 17 5.89 4.59 -9.96
CA ILE A 17 6.07 3.38 -10.75
C ILE A 17 4.73 3.13 -11.45
N GLU A 18 4.77 2.91 -12.76
CA GLU A 18 3.63 2.45 -13.54
C GLU A 18 4.04 1.19 -14.30
N LEU A 19 3.23 0.13 -14.18
CA LEU A 19 3.40 -1.10 -14.93
C LEU A 19 2.19 -1.28 -15.83
N ASP A 20 2.44 -1.39 -17.13
CA ASP A 20 1.41 -1.70 -18.10
C ASP A 20 1.36 -3.22 -18.33
N ALA A 21 0.38 -3.87 -17.70
CA ALA A 21 0.23 -5.31 -17.70
C ALA A 21 -0.69 -5.78 -18.84
N GLU A 22 -0.24 -6.80 -19.58
CA GLU A 22 -0.98 -7.43 -20.70
C GLU A 22 -2.06 -8.40 -20.20
N VAL A 23 -2.85 -7.95 -19.23
CA VAL A 23 -3.91 -8.73 -18.60
C VAL A 23 -5.15 -7.86 -18.39
N PRO A 24 -6.37 -8.41 -18.56
CA PRO A 24 -7.60 -7.67 -18.32
C PRO A 24 -7.75 -7.21 -16.87
N PHE A 25 -8.36 -6.03 -16.69
CA PHE A 25 -8.55 -5.40 -15.38
C PHE A 25 -9.13 -6.32 -14.31
N ALA A 26 -10.22 -7.02 -14.63
CA ALA A 26 -10.87 -7.92 -13.68
C ALA A 26 -9.95 -9.08 -13.26
N GLN A 27 -9.09 -9.56 -14.15
CA GLN A 27 -8.15 -10.64 -13.87
C GLN A 27 -7.01 -10.16 -12.97
N LEU A 28 -6.37 -9.03 -13.28
CA LEU A 28 -5.29 -8.50 -12.44
C LEU A 28 -5.81 -8.06 -11.07
N ARG A 29 -6.97 -7.41 -11.02
CA ARG A 29 -7.64 -7.04 -9.78
C ARG A 29 -7.85 -8.24 -8.88
N ARG A 30 -8.42 -9.33 -9.42
CA ARG A 30 -8.65 -10.56 -8.67
C ARG A 30 -7.35 -11.15 -8.13
N ALA A 31 -6.33 -11.27 -8.99
CA ALA A 31 -5.03 -11.79 -8.58
C ALA A 31 -4.39 -10.93 -7.47
N PHE A 32 -4.48 -9.61 -7.59
CA PHE A 32 -4.01 -8.66 -6.58
C PHE A 32 -4.73 -8.85 -5.23
N GLU A 33 -6.06 -8.91 -5.25
CA GLU A 33 -6.87 -9.07 -4.03
C GLU A 33 -6.69 -10.44 -3.35
N GLU A 34 -6.32 -11.48 -4.11
CA GLU A 34 -5.94 -12.80 -3.60
C GLU A 34 -4.57 -12.79 -2.92
N GLN A 35 -3.57 -12.09 -3.49
CA GLN A 35 -2.25 -11.94 -2.87
C GLN A 35 -2.28 -11.02 -1.65
N VAL A 36 -3.13 -9.99 -1.67
CA VAL A 36 -3.23 -9.00 -0.60
C VAL A 36 -4.65 -9.06 -0.02
N PRO A 37 -4.97 -9.99 0.90
CA PRO A 37 -6.31 -10.10 1.44
C PRO A 37 -6.71 -8.86 2.24
N GLU A 38 -8.02 -8.62 2.37
CA GLU A 38 -8.53 -7.55 3.23
C GLU A 38 -8.24 -7.85 4.70
N LEU A 39 -7.85 -6.82 5.44
CA LEU A 39 -7.65 -6.94 6.88
C LEU A 39 -8.95 -7.37 7.57
N ASP A 40 -8.89 -8.44 8.37
CA ASP A 40 -10.03 -8.85 9.18
C ASP A 40 -10.23 -7.90 10.38
N LEU A 41 -11.08 -6.88 10.18
CA LEU A 41 -11.42 -5.89 11.20
C LEU A 41 -12.23 -6.46 12.37
N ARG A 42 -12.87 -7.63 12.22
CA ARG A 42 -13.55 -8.30 13.33
C ARG A 42 -12.52 -8.99 14.22
N LEU A 43 -11.59 -9.72 13.61
CA LEU A 43 -10.48 -10.34 14.31
C LEU A 43 -9.61 -9.30 15.01
N GLN A 44 -9.24 -8.22 14.31
CA GLN A 44 -8.47 -7.13 14.89
C GLN A 44 -9.14 -6.59 16.15
N ARG A 45 -10.44 -6.28 16.07
CA ARG A 45 -11.19 -5.76 17.20
C ARG A 45 -11.21 -6.73 18.38
N GLY A 46 -11.45 -8.01 18.12
CA GLY A 46 -11.40 -9.06 19.14
C GLY A 46 -10.02 -9.14 19.82
N LEU A 47 -8.94 -9.04 19.06
CA LEU A 47 -7.56 -9.03 19.60
C LEU A 47 -7.30 -7.80 20.47
N LEU A 48 -7.78 -6.62 20.05
CA LEU A 48 -7.65 -5.39 20.82
C LEU A 48 -8.48 -5.44 22.12
N ASP A 49 -9.71 -5.92 22.06
CA ASP A 49 -10.61 -6.06 23.21
C ASP A 49 -10.04 -7.04 24.25
N GLN A 50 -9.39 -8.11 23.78
CA GLN A 50 -8.70 -9.09 24.62
C GLN A 50 -7.31 -8.63 25.09
N ARG A 51 -6.85 -7.44 24.68
CA ARG A 51 -5.51 -6.92 24.96
C ARG A 51 -4.41 -7.91 24.57
N ALA A 52 -4.55 -8.55 23.41
CA ALA A 52 -3.55 -9.44 22.87
C ALA A 52 -2.17 -8.75 22.82
N ASP A 53 -1.11 -9.50 23.11
CA ASP A 53 0.24 -8.98 22.97
C ASP A 53 0.58 -8.67 21.50
N TRP A 54 1.63 -7.89 21.30
CA TRP A 54 2.07 -7.44 19.98
C TRP A 54 2.37 -8.59 19.01
N SER A 55 2.98 -9.68 19.51
CA SER A 55 3.38 -10.82 18.68
C SER A 55 2.16 -11.59 18.17
N THR A 56 1.14 -11.73 19.02
CA THR A 56 -0.13 -12.35 18.67
C THR A 56 -0.91 -11.48 17.69
N LEU A 57 -1.00 -10.17 17.95
CA LEU A 57 -1.72 -9.24 17.08
C LEU A 57 -1.13 -9.20 15.67
N THR A 58 0.18 -9.06 15.54
CA THR A 58 0.85 -8.98 14.23
C THR A 58 0.72 -10.30 13.47
N ARG A 59 1.04 -11.43 14.10
CA ARG A 59 0.94 -12.76 13.46
C ARG A 59 -0.47 -13.10 13.00
N MET A 60 -1.50 -12.71 13.75
CA MET A 60 -2.89 -13.05 13.41
C MET A 60 -3.50 -12.13 12.36
N LEU A 61 -2.93 -10.95 12.14
CA LEU A 61 -3.40 -9.96 11.15
C LEU A 61 -2.48 -9.84 9.93
N GLU A 62 -1.44 -10.67 9.86
CA GLU A 62 -0.51 -10.72 8.73
C GLU A 62 -1.19 -11.37 7.52
N GLY A 63 -0.85 -10.87 6.32
CA GLY A 63 -1.25 -11.48 5.06
C GLY A 63 -0.44 -12.74 4.72
N PRO A 64 -0.38 -13.15 3.44
CA PRO A 64 0.42 -14.29 3.02
C PRO A 64 1.90 -14.14 3.38
N ALA A 65 2.54 -15.25 3.76
CA ALA A 65 3.89 -15.25 4.34
C ALA A 65 4.98 -14.66 3.44
N THR A 66 4.80 -14.62 2.10
CA THR A 66 5.80 -14.08 1.18
C THR A 66 6.14 -12.61 1.47
N HIS A 67 5.13 -11.80 1.76
CA HIS A 67 5.30 -10.35 1.97
C HIS A 67 4.55 -9.81 3.20
N GLY A 68 3.61 -10.57 3.77
CA GLY A 68 2.84 -10.26 4.98
C GLY A 68 1.87 -9.08 4.83
N LEU A 69 1.61 -8.65 3.60
CA LEU A 69 0.82 -7.46 3.29
C LEU A 69 -0.69 -7.76 3.32
N VAL A 70 -1.46 -6.81 3.84
CA VAL A 70 -2.93 -6.80 3.82
C VAL A 70 -3.47 -5.50 3.24
N ARG A 71 -4.70 -5.53 2.73
CA ARG A 71 -5.45 -4.34 2.31
C ARG A 71 -6.20 -3.75 3.50
N PHE A 72 -5.82 -2.55 3.91
CA PHE A 72 -6.52 -1.75 4.93
C PHE A 72 -7.75 -1.04 4.39
N TRP A 73 -7.76 -0.78 3.10
CA TRP A 73 -8.83 -0.05 2.43
C TRP A 73 -8.87 -0.39 0.95
N THR A 74 -10.08 -0.36 0.39
CA THR A 74 -10.36 -0.46 -1.04
C THR A 74 -11.35 0.65 -1.41
N GLY A 75 -11.10 1.36 -2.51
CA GLY A 75 -12.05 2.31 -3.08
C GLY A 75 -12.17 2.10 -4.57
N ASP A 76 -13.40 1.92 -5.03
CA ASP A 76 -13.76 1.75 -6.43
C ASP A 76 -14.53 2.99 -6.92
N PRO A 77 -13.88 3.92 -7.62
CA PRO A 77 -14.56 5.10 -8.14
C PRO A 77 -15.38 4.81 -9.41
N SER A 78 -15.29 3.62 -10.01
CA SER A 78 -15.75 3.36 -11.38
C SER A 78 -17.23 3.70 -11.57
N ALA A 79 -18.09 3.29 -10.63
CA ALA A 79 -19.53 3.55 -10.71
C ALA A 79 -19.86 5.05 -10.66
N VAL A 80 -19.14 5.80 -9.83
CA VAL A 80 -19.32 7.26 -9.71
C VAL A 80 -18.81 7.97 -10.96
N MET A 81 -17.65 7.58 -11.48
CA MET A 81 -17.07 8.18 -12.69
C MET A 81 -17.92 7.92 -13.94
N ARG A 82 -18.61 6.77 -14.00
CA ARG A 82 -19.56 6.46 -15.06
C ARG A 82 -20.73 7.45 -15.12
N VAL A 83 -21.21 7.95 -13.98
CA VAL A 83 -22.22 9.02 -13.95
C VAL A 83 -21.70 10.29 -14.63
N GLY A 84 -20.39 10.56 -14.52
CA GLY A 84 -19.70 11.66 -15.21
C GLY A 84 -19.32 11.37 -16.67
N GLY A 85 -19.74 10.23 -17.23
CA GLY A 85 -19.48 9.87 -18.64
C GLY A 85 -18.14 9.16 -18.90
N VAL A 86 -17.39 8.78 -17.86
CA VAL A 86 -16.12 8.04 -18.00
C VAL A 86 -16.31 6.60 -17.53
N ASP A 87 -16.22 5.64 -18.45
CA ASP A 87 -16.42 4.20 -18.16
C ASP A 87 -15.10 3.41 -18.02
N THR A 88 -14.04 4.08 -17.57
CA THR A 88 -12.77 3.39 -17.28
C THR A 88 -12.84 2.77 -15.89
N ALA A 89 -12.79 1.45 -15.81
CA ALA A 89 -12.74 0.74 -14.53
C ALA A 89 -11.43 1.09 -13.80
N SER A 90 -11.52 1.43 -12.52
CA SER A 90 -10.38 1.73 -11.66
C SER A 90 -10.66 1.29 -10.23
N VAL A 91 -9.61 1.01 -9.47
CA VAL A 91 -9.67 0.70 -8.04
C VAL A 91 -8.38 1.18 -7.37
N GLY A 92 -8.53 1.77 -6.18
CA GLY A 92 -7.42 2.15 -5.31
C GLY A 92 -7.40 1.30 -4.04
N TYR A 93 -6.20 0.99 -3.56
CA TYR A 93 -5.94 0.22 -2.36
C TYR A 93 -5.01 0.96 -1.42
N LEU A 94 -5.18 0.71 -0.11
CA LEU A 94 -4.15 0.97 0.89
C LEU A 94 -3.61 -0.37 1.41
N VAL A 95 -2.33 -0.63 1.17
CA VAL A 95 -1.67 -1.91 1.41
C VAL A 95 -0.49 -1.77 2.37
N GLY A 96 -0.37 -2.66 3.35
CA GLY A 96 0.78 -2.62 4.27
C GLY A 96 0.77 -3.76 5.26
N ASP A 97 1.61 -3.63 6.30
CA ASP A 97 1.63 -4.55 7.43
C ASP A 97 1.88 -3.79 8.75
N TYR A 98 1.38 -4.34 9.86
CA TYR A 98 1.51 -3.70 11.18
C TYR A 98 2.94 -3.68 11.72
N ALA A 99 3.77 -4.68 11.40
CA ALA A 99 5.13 -4.79 11.93
C ALA A 99 6.03 -3.66 11.41
N THR A 100 5.94 -3.37 10.12
CA THR A 100 6.64 -2.26 9.46
C THR A 100 6.07 -0.92 9.90
N ALA A 101 4.74 -0.77 9.93
CA ALA A 101 4.09 0.44 10.41
C ALA A 101 4.54 0.81 11.84
N ALA A 102 4.53 -0.15 12.77
CA ALA A 102 4.90 0.10 14.17
C ALA A 102 6.37 0.49 14.37
N ARG A 103 7.29 -0.05 13.56
CA ARG A 103 8.70 0.36 13.61
C ARG A 103 8.86 1.83 13.23
N MET A 104 8.18 2.29 12.18
CA MET A 104 8.22 3.70 11.79
C MET A 104 7.52 4.59 12.81
N TYR A 105 6.31 4.18 13.23
CA TYR A 105 5.47 4.91 14.18
C TYR A 105 6.17 5.21 15.51
N ARG A 106 6.99 4.27 16.00
CA ARG A 106 7.79 4.45 17.23
C ARG A 106 8.73 5.65 17.16
N HIS A 107 9.18 6.03 15.96
CA HIS A 107 10.12 7.12 15.76
C HIS A 107 9.42 8.41 15.35
N ASP A 108 8.44 8.31 14.46
CA ASP A 108 7.60 9.42 14.05
C ASP A 108 6.25 8.89 13.57
N ALA A 109 5.17 9.23 14.28
CA ALA A 109 3.81 8.84 13.90
C ALA A 109 3.39 9.44 12.54
N GLY A 110 3.99 10.57 12.13
CA GLY A 110 3.79 11.19 10.82
C GLY A 110 4.25 10.33 9.66
N ALA A 111 5.08 9.30 9.90
CA ALA A 111 5.47 8.33 8.88
C ALA A 111 4.28 7.53 8.33
N LEU A 112 3.15 7.45 9.07
CA LEU A 112 1.91 6.86 8.56
C LEU A 112 1.28 7.62 7.39
N LEU A 113 1.77 8.82 7.06
CA LEU A 113 1.43 9.49 5.80
C LEU A 113 1.80 8.63 4.58
N TYR A 114 2.84 7.80 4.68
CA TYR A 114 3.37 6.99 3.59
C TYR A 114 3.22 5.48 3.80
N ALA A 115 2.55 5.05 4.87
CA ALA A 115 2.24 3.65 5.14
C ALA A 115 0.88 3.54 5.85
N PRO A 116 -0.11 2.85 5.28
CA PRO A 116 -0.03 1.90 4.15
C PRO A 116 0.23 2.53 2.77
N LEU A 117 0.85 1.75 1.87
CA LEU A 117 1.16 2.08 0.48
C LEU A 117 -0.13 2.29 -0.31
N ARG A 118 -0.16 3.29 -1.18
CA ARG A 118 -1.26 3.46 -2.15
C ARG A 118 -0.93 2.73 -3.45
N VAL A 119 -1.78 1.78 -3.82
CA VAL A 119 -1.72 1.08 -5.10
C VAL A 119 -2.99 1.41 -5.88
N GLU A 120 -2.87 1.68 -7.17
CA GLU A 120 -3.99 1.96 -8.07
C GLU A 120 -3.93 1.02 -9.27
N LEU A 121 -5.09 0.51 -9.68
CA LEU A 121 -5.24 -0.25 -10.92
C LEU A 121 -6.32 0.42 -11.76
N HIS A 122 -6.11 0.53 -13.07
CA HIS A 122 -7.17 0.89 -14.02
C HIS A 122 -7.08 0.14 -15.34
N ALA A 123 -8.22 -0.05 -15.98
CA ALA A 123 -8.31 -0.61 -17.32
C ALA A 123 -7.65 0.33 -18.35
N ALA A 124 -6.81 -0.24 -19.20
CA ALA A 124 -6.19 0.44 -20.34
C ALA A 124 -6.70 -0.14 -21.67
N ARG A 125 -6.32 0.51 -22.78
CA ARG A 125 -6.73 0.07 -24.13
C ARG A 125 -6.16 -1.31 -24.44
N GLY A 126 -6.86 -2.06 -25.29
CA GLY A 126 -6.38 -3.38 -25.76
C GLY A 126 -6.49 -4.49 -24.70
N GLY A 127 -7.35 -4.34 -23.69
CA GLY A 127 -7.53 -5.35 -22.64
C GLY A 127 -6.36 -5.40 -21.65
N ARG A 128 -5.61 -4.30 -21.52
CA ARG A 128 -4.47 -4.15 -20.62
C ARG A 128 -4.91 -3.51 -19.30
N THR A 129 -4.04 -3.55 -18.30
CA THR A 129 -4.26 -2.91 -17.00
C THR A 129 -3.01 -2.17 -16.57
N VAL A 130 -3.16 -0.91 -16.18
CA VAL A 130 -2.07 -0.17 -15.55
C VAL A 130 -2.15 -0.39 -14.05
N LEU A 131 -1.03 -0.75 -13.43
CA LEU A 131 -0.83 -0.72 -11.99
C LEU A 131 0.12 0.44 -11.66
N SER A 132 -0.31 1.34 -10.77
CA SER A 132 0.47 2.48 -10.29
C SER A 132 0.74 2.39 -8.79
N VAL A 133 1.96 2.74 -8.38
CA VAL A 133 2.37 2.81 -6.97
C VAL A 133 3.58 3.74 -6.83
N GLU A 134 3.78 4.38 -5.69
CA GLU A 134 5.01 5.13 -5.41
C GLU A 134 6.05 4.22 -4.74
N GLN A 135 7.34 4.38 -5.07
CA GLN A 135 8.42 3.71 -4.35
C GLN A 135 8.38 4.11 -2.87
N PRO A 136 8.15 3.17 -1.94
CA PRO A 136 8.02 3.48 -0.51
C PRO A 136 9.22 4.21 0.11
N SER A 137 10.45 3.77 -0.20
CA SER A 137 11.65 4.30 0.45
C SER A 137 11.98 5.75 0.10
N ALA A 138 11.54 6.25 -1.07
CA ALA A 138 11.84 7.59 -1.54
C ALA A 138 11.31 8.69 -0.58
N PRO A 139 9.99 8.74 -0.26
CA PRO A 139 9.49 9.71 0.69
C PRO A 139 9.89 9.41 2.15
N LEU A 140 9.98 8.13 2.53
CA LEU A 140 10.31 7.74 3.91
C LEU A 140 11.75 8.13 4.32
N ARG A 141 12.67 8.24 3.36
CA ARG A 141 14.02 8.78 3.59
C ARG A 141 13.98 10.25 4.02
N GLY A 142 12.96 11.01 3.62
CA GLY A 142 12.79 12.43 3.95
C GLY A 142 12.65 12.73 5.45
N PHE A 143 12.31 11.73 6.27
CA PHE A 143 12.23 11.88 7.73
C PHE A 143 13.61 12.02 8.42
N GLY A 144 14.70 11.75 7.71
CA GLY A 144 16.06 11.85 8.29
C GLY A 144 16.32 10.85 9.42
N ASN A 145 15.50 9.80 9.55
CA ASN A 145 15.63 8.77 10.56
C ASN A 145 16.00 7.43 9.91
N ASN A 146 17.09 6.82 10.36
CA ASN A 146 17.61 5.56 9.80
C ASN A 146 16.63 4.39 9.94
N LYS A 147 15.84 4.32 11.01
CA LYS A 147 14.87 3.25 11.23
C LYS A 147 13.65 3.38 10.32
N ILE A 148 13.21 4.62 10.05
CA ILE A 148 12.17 4.89 9.05
C ILE A 148 12.70 4.60 7.63
N THR A 149 13.94 4.98 7.34
CA THR A 149 14.59 4.67 6.05
C THR A 149 14.69 3.17 5.80
N GLN A 150 15.11 2.39 6.81
CA GLN A 150 15.18 0.92 6.72
C GLN A 150 13.80 0.29 6.49
N ALA A 151 12.76 0.80 7.16
CA ALA A 151 11.39 0.35 6.95
C ALA A 151 10.91 0.65 5.51
N GLY A 152 11.27 1.80 4.95
CA GLY A 152 10.99 2.11 3.55
C GLY A 152 11.62 1.12 2.57
N TYR A 153 12.89 0.77 2.73
CA TYR A 153 13.52 -0.26 1.89
C TYR A 153 12.94 -1.66 2.08
N GLU A 154 12.39 -1.97 3.26
CA GLU A 154 11.65 -3.21 3.45
C GLU A 154 10.32 -3.22 2.72
N LEU A 155 9.60 -2.10 2.69
CA LEU A 155 8.40 -1.94 1.87
C LEU A 155 8.72 -2.03 0.38
N ASP A 156 9.86 -1.50 -0.08
CA ASP A 156 10.32 -1.66 -1.46
C ASP A 156 10.47 -3.15 -1.83
N ARG A 157 11.11 -3.94 -0.95
CA ARG A 157 11.29 -5.39 -1.16
C ARG A 157 9.95 -6.12 -1.19
N LYS A 158 9.09 -5.89 -0.18
CA LYS A 158 7.75 -6.50 -0.10
C LYS A 158 6.88 -6.17 -1.32
N LEU A 159 6.95 -4.93 -1.81
CA LEU A 159 6.29 -4.52 -3.04
C LEU A 159 6.87 -5.25 -4.26
N GLY A 160 8.19 -5.36 -4.35
CA GLY A 160 8.85 -6.14 -5.40
C GLY A 160 8.44 -7.61 -5.41
N ASP A 161 8.39 -8.25 -4.24
CA ASP A 161 7.96 -9.65 -4.07
C ASP A 161 6.49 -9.83 -4.51
N LEU A 162 5.60 -8.95 -4.06
CA LEU A 162 4.19 -8.94 -4.47
C LEU A 162 4.04 -8.80 -5.99
N LEU A 163 4.81 -7.91 -6.63
CA LEU A 163 4.73 -7.73 -8.08
C LEU A 163 5.18 -9.01 -8.83
N GLU A 164 6.22 -9.68 -8.37
CA GLU A 164 6.69 -10.94 -8.96
C GLU A 164 5.68 -12.08 -8.78
N ASP A 165 5.03 -12.17 -7.61
CA ASP A 165 3.96 -13.14 -7.36
C ASP A 165 2.72 -12.92 -8.25
N LEU A 166 2.51 -11.68 -8.71
CA LEU A 166 1.49 -11.33 -9.70
C LEU A 166 1.93 -11.60 -11.15
N GLY A 167 3.15 -12.09 -11.36
CA GLY A 167 3.74 -12.31 -12.68
C GLY A 167 4.17 -11.01 -13.38
N LEU A 168 4.32 -9.91 -12.64
CA LEU A 168 4.76 -8.61 -13.14
C LEU A 168 6.27 -8.44 -12.94
N PRO A 169 6.95 -7.64 -13.79
CA PRO A 169 8.38 -7.42 -13.62
C PRO A 169 8.67 -6.56 -12.39
N ARG A 170 9.69 -6.94 -11.59
CA ARG A 170 10.20 -6.09 -10.51
C ARG A 170 10.86 -4.82 -11.09
N PRO A 171 10.32 -3.62 -10.82
CA PRO A 171 10.91 -2.34 -11.20
C PRO A 171 12.34 -2.21 -10.68
N SER A 172 13.22 -1.55 -11.44
CA SER A 172 14.64 -1.38 -11.08
C SER A 172 14.82 -0.67 -9.73
N VAL A 173 13.95 0.30 -9.42
CA VAL A 173 13.99 1.06 -8.17
C VAL A 173 13.66 0.22 -6.93
N LEU A 174 13.05 -0.96 -7.09
CA LEU A 174 12.71 -1.89 -6.00
C LEU A 174 13.74 -3.02 -5.82
N ARG A 175 14.87 -2.98 -6.54
CA ARG A 175 15.95 -3.97 -6.45
C ARG A 175 16.99 -3.56 -5.41
N VAL A 176 16.52 -3.42 -4.17
CA VAL A 176 17.28 -2.96 -3.00
C VAL A 176 17.62 -4.09 -2.04
#